data_AF-A0A5B6ZED6-F1
#
_entry.id   AF-A0A5B6ZED6-F1
#
_cell.length_a   1.000
_cell.length_b   1.000
_cell.length_c   1.000
_cell.angle_alpha   90.00
_cell.angle_beta   90.00
_cell.angle_gamma   90.00
#
_symmetry.space_group_name_H-M   'P 1'
#
loop_
_entity.id
_entity.type
_entity.pdbx_description
1 polymer ?
#
loop_
_entity_poly.entity_id
_entity_poly.type
_entity_poly.pdbx_seq_one_letter_code
_entity_poly.pdbx_strand_id
1 'polypeptide(L)'
;FQPAQPPARHPPAPAPAPAPSHSAPTSVHSPSPLPSSSAPLPLGPSSLARDVEKKLTLGSPAPTQQPPPPAVQAQTQPQSVQAPALPSSSVQPPPASSKALSFPARPGYGTVGRKCVVRANHFLVEVADRDLNHYDVSITPEISSKKVCREIMNQLIESYRVSHLGERWPAYDGRKSIYTAGPLPFSSKEFIVKLFDKDDPTRKEREFKVAIKFAAKADLHHLKQYLSGRQRDAPQETIQVLDVVLRATPSTDYTVVGRSFFAPQLGGTGELGDGLQYWKGFYQSLRPTQMGLSLNIDISARAFYEPILVSDFVAKYFYGRDLTRHLSDQDRIKVKRALKGIRVELTHTEHVKRYKITGISIEPTSQLTFLDDTGARKSVVQYFRERYHINLTFALLPALQAGSDAKPIYLPMEICKIVGGQRYSKKLNEKQVTALLRATCQRPADREGSIKRV
;
A
#
# COMPACT_ATOMS: atom_id res chain seq x y z
N PHE A 1 -61.17 -58.82 33.96
CA PHE A 1 -60.58 -58.60 35.30
C PHE A 1 -59.08 -58.40 35.09
N GLN A 2 -58.39 -57.32 35.43
CA GLN A 2 -58.68 -56.13 36.22
C GLN A 2 -57.67 -55.02 35.77
N PRO A 3 -57.91 -53.76 36.14
CA PRO A 3 -57.22 -52.56 35.66
C PRO A 3 -56.23 -51.95 36.70
N ALA A 4 -55.72 -50.76 36.35
CA ALA A 4 -55.40 -49.59 37.21
C ALA A 4 -53.97 -49.36 37.75
N GLN A 5 -53.45 -48.15 37.48
CA GLN A 5 -52.41 -47.40 38.22
C GLN A 5 -52.95 -46.87 39.57
N PRO A 6 -52.14 -46.51 40.61
CA PRO A 6 -51.52 -45.14 40.77
C PRO A 6 -50.24 -45.11 41.71
N PRO A 7 -49.81 -44.00 42.39
CA PRO A 7 -49.28 -42.69 41.95
C PRO A 7 -47.91 -42.25 42.60
N ALA A 8 -47.52 -40.98 42.40
CA ALA A 8 -46.22 -40.28 42.59
C ALA A 8 -45.91 -39.66 43.98
N ARG A 9 -44.64 -39.18 44.19
CA ARG A 9 -44.24 -38.09 45.14
C ARG A 9 -42.90 -37.39 44.75
N HIS A 10 -42.86 -36.06 44.87
CA HIS A 10 -41.71 -35.14 44.68
C HIS A 10 -40.89 -34.91 45.97
N PRO A 11 -39.65 -34.35 45.88
CA PRO A 11 -39.06 -33.52 46.94
C PRO A 11 -38.70 -32.06 46.51
N PRO A 12 -38.49 -31.12 47.47
CA PRO A 12 -38.49 -29.67 47.25
C PRO A 12 -37.09 -28.99 47.23
N ALA A 13 -37.06 -27.70 46.87
CA ALA A 13 -35.90 -26.80 46.73
C ALA A 13 -35.55 -26.00 48.02
N PRO A 14 -34.35 -25.37 48.11
CA PRO A 14 -34.08 -24.31 49.09
C PRO A 14 -33.62 -22.95 48.49
N ALA A 15 -33.89 -21.87 49.22
CA ALA A 15 -33.52 -20.46 49.00
C ALA A 15 -32.93 -19.84 50.32
N PRO A 16 -32.57 -18.54 50.45
CA PRO A 16 -31.17 -18.06 50.59
C PRO A 16 -30.84 -17.10 51.79
N ALA A 17 -29.56 -16.65 51.85
CA ALA A 17 -28.95 -15.45 52.53
C ALA A 17 -28.77 -15.52 54.08
N PRO A 18 -27.91 -14.68 54.77
CA PRO A 18 -27.46 -13.30 54.46
C PRO A 18 -25.99 -12.87 54.84
N ALA A 19 -25.65 -11.58 54.62
CA ALA A 19 -24.41 -10.85 55.01
C ALA A 19 -24.56 -10.09 56.36
N PRO A 20 -23.46 -9.65 57.03
CA PRO A 20 -23.11 -8.19 57.17
C PRO A 20 -21.57 -7.92 57.38
N SER A 21 -20.91 -6.81 56.95
CA SER A 21 -20.79 -5.38 57.36
C SER A 21 -19.53 -4.97 58.18
N HIS A 22 -18.76 -4.00 57.63
CA HIS A 22 -17.94 -2.88 58.19
C HIS A 22 -16.90 -3.04 59.33
N SER A 23 -15.66 -2.56 59.11
CA SER A 23 -15.02 -1.39 59.80
C SER A 23 -13.51 -1.19 59.46
N ALA A 24 -13.08 0.08 59.38
CA ALA A 24 -11.71 0.63 59.46
C ALA A 24 -11.73 1.70 60.61
N PRO A 25 -10.70 2.52 60.97
CA PRO A 25 -9.29 2.69 60.51
C PRO A 25 -8.25 2.90 61.66
N THR A 26 -6.95 3.15 61.39
CA THR A 26 -6.12 4.27 61.96
C THR A 26 -4.63 4.25 61.55
N SER A 27 -4.08 5.46 61.36
CA SER A 27 -2.68 5.95 61.21
C SER A 27 -1.87 5.86 62.54
N VAL A 28 -0.54 5.99 62.69
CA VAL A 28 0.36 7.17 62.50
C VAL A 28 1.84 6.73 62.73
N HIS A 29 2.83 7.30 61.99
CA HIS A 29 4.11 7.91 62.46
C HIS A 29 5.34 7.76 61.53
N SER A 30 5.98 8.90 61.27
CA SER A 30 7.38 9.09 60.78
C SER A 30 8.15 9.90 61.85
N PRO A 31 9.51 9.91 61.87
CA PRO A 31 10.28 10.97 61.15
C PRO A 31 11.70 10.60 60.59
N SER A 32 12.05 11.21 59.43
CA SER A 32 13.30 11.85 58.88
C SER A 32 14.75 11.59 59.40
N PRO A 33 15.88 12.04 58.74
CA PRO A 33 16.21 12.31 57.30
C PRO A 33 17.67 11.98 56.75
N LEU A 34 17.81 11.90 55.40
CA LEU A 34 18.94 12.26 54.46
C LEU A 34 20.29 11.45 54.40
N PRO A 35 21.10 11.49 53.29
CA PRO A 35 20.91 12.10 51.95
C PRO A 35 21.20 11.20 50.71
N SER A 36 20.95 11.82 49.56
CA SER A 36 20.94 11.46 48.13
C SER A 36 22.23 11.00 47.42
N SER A 37 22.09 10.08 46.46
CA SER A 37 22.78 10.14 45.15
C SER A 37 22.02 9.33 44.07
N SER A 38 22.02 9.86 42.86
CA SER A 38 21.06 9.69 41.77
C SER A 38 21.34 8.52 40.80
N ALA A 39 20.27 7.80 40.42
CA ALA A 39 20.20 6.93 39.25
C ALA A 39 19.43 7.60 38.10
N PRO A 40 19.65 7.24 36.82
CA PRO A 40 18.64 7.36 35.78
C PRO A 40 17.81 6.06 35.68
N LEU A 41 16.48 6.18 35.76
CA LEU A 41 15.51 5.09 35.60
C LEU A 41 15.31 4.69 34.12
N PRO A 42 14.86 3.46 33.81
CA PRO A 42 14.67 2.99 32.44
C PRO A 42 13.38 3.53 31.80
N LEU A 43 13.48 3.82 30.49
CA LEU A 43 12.39 4.28 29.64
C LEU A 43 11.25 3.23 29.55
N GLY A 44 10.02 3.67 29.86
CA GLY A 44 8.82 2.85 29.81
C GLY A 44 8.30 2.53 28.39
N PRO A 45 7.36 1.57 28.27
CA PRO A 45 6.87 1.01 27.01
C PRO A 45 6.10 1.99 26.10
N SER A 46 5.82 3.22 26.54
CA SER A 46 5.15 4.25 25.74
C SER A 46 6.05 4.91 24.68
N SER A 47 7.37 4.85 24.86
CA SER A 47 8.35 5.39 23.91
C SER A 47 8.42 4.56 22.62
N LEU A 48 8.43 3.22 22.76
CA LEU A 48 8.46 2.28 21.64
C LEU A 48 7.19 2.33 20.77
N ALA A 49 6.03 2.63 21.36
CA ALA A 49 4.78 2.78 20.62
C ALA A 49 4.81 3.99 19.66
N ARG A 50 5.42 5.12 20.08
CA ARG A 50 5.52 6.35 19.28
C ARG A 50 6.49 6.21 18.10
N ASP A 51 7.58 5.45 18.26
CA ASP A 51 8.55 5.20 17.18
C ASP A 51 8.00 4.22 16.12
N VAL A 52 7.15 3.27 16.52
CA VAL A 52 6.41 2.42 15.57
C VAL A 52 5.33 3.21 14.83
N GLU A 53 4.67 4.17 15.48
CA GLU A 53 3.69 5.07 14.86
C GLU A 53 4.34 5.99 13.80
N LYS A 54 5.59 6.44 14.02
CA LYS A 54 6.39 7.19 13.03
C LYS A 54 6.85 6.34 11.84
N LYS A 55 7.15 5.05 12.03
CA LYS A 55 7.57 4.16 10.92
C LYS A 55 6.42 3.70 10.02
N LEU A 56 5.17 3.88 10.45
CA LEU A 56 3.98 3.55 9.67
C LEU A 56 3.50 4.69 8.77
N THR A 57 4.09 5.89 8.87
CA THR A 57 3.71 7.14 8.17
C THR A 57 4.91 7.88 7.56
N LEU A 58 5.59 7.30 6.57
CA LEU A 58 6.56 8.05 5.77
C LEU A 58 5.87 8.74 4.58
N GLY A 59 5.68 10.06 4.72
CA GLY A 59 5.46 10.99 3.62
C GLY A 59 6.77 11.24 2.84
N SER A 60 6.63 11.58 1.56
CA SER A 60 7.73 11.89 0.64
C SER A 60 8.50 13.15 1.06
N PRO A 61 9.84 13.23 0.86
CA PRO A 61 10.53 14.51 0.93
C PRO A 61 10.36 15.31 -0.38
N ALA A 62 10.09 16.61 -0.22
CA ALA A 62 10.09 17.61 -1.29
C ALA A 62 11.54 18.04 -1.63
N PRO A 63 11.80 18.57 -2.84
CA PRO A 63 13.16 18.85 -3.32
C PRO A 63 13.71 20.19 -2.80
N THR A 64 14.96 20.17 -2.32
CA THR A 64 15.70 21.35 -1.87
C THR A 64 16.35 22.07 -3.08
N GLN A 65 16.08 23.36 -3.24
CA GLN A 65 16.75 24.25 -4.20
C GLN A 65 18.19 24.55 -3.76
N GLN A 66 19.15 24.52 -4.70
CA GLN A 66 20.52 24.99 -4.50
C GLN A 66 20.68 26.45 -4.95
N PRO A 67 21.44 27.30 -4.23
CA PRO A 67 21.83 28.63 -4.68
C PRO A 67 23.07 28.59 -5.63
N PRO A 68 23.29 29.63 -6.46
CA PRO A 68 24.34 29.65 -7.48
C PRO A 68 25.75 29.93 -6.91
N PRO A 69 26.84 29.62 -7.65
CA PRO A 69 28.21 29.79 -7.18
C PRO A 69 28.75 31.22 -7.39
N PRO A 70 29.73 31.68 -6.58
CA PRO A 70 30.45 32.94 -6.83
C PRO A 70 31.66 32.78 -7.78
N ALA A 71 32.06 33.94 -8.32
CA ALA A 71 32.96 34.16 -9.44
C ALA A 71 34.44 33.84 -9.19
N VAL A 72 35.14 33.62 -10.31
CA VAL A 72 36.55 33.25 -10.45
C VAL A 72 37.45 34.49 -10.33
N GLN A 73 38.58 34.38 -9.61
CA GLN A 73 39.75 35.24 -9.81
C GLN A 73 40.99 34.37 -10.01
N ALA A 74 41.71 34.69 -11.08
CA ALA A 74 42.90 33.99 -11.56
C ALA A 74 44.18 34.61 -10.98
N GLN A 75 45.16 33.78 -10.62
CA GLN A 75 46.57 34.17 -10.51
C GLN A 75 47.49 33.06 -11.05
N THR A 76 48.22 33.44 -12.12
CA THR A 76 49.47 32.93 -12.72
C THR A 76 50.61 32.84 -11.68
N GLN A 77 51.70 32.06 -11.71
CA GLN A 77 52.57 31.34 -12.69
C GLN A 77 53.65 30.58 -11.81
N PRO A 78 54.75 29.92 -12.28
CA PRO A 78 55.14 29.43 -13.61
C PRO A 78 55.60 27.93 -13.64
N GLN A 79 55.83 27.44 -14.85
CA GLN A 79 56.25 26.07 -15.23
C GLN A 79 57.76 25.81 -15.05
N SER A 80 58.12 24.54 -14.87
CA SER A 80 59.42 23.98 -15.28
C SER A 80 59.21 22.67 -16.07
N VAL A 81 60.07 22.47 -17.07
CA VAL A 81 59.94 21.54 -18.20
C VAL A 81 60.87 20.34 -18.01
N GLN A 82 60.40 19.11 -18.26
CA GLN A 82 61.23 17.97 -18.69
C GLN A 82 60.35 16.88 -19.33
N ALA A 83 60.84 16.25 -20.41
CA ALA A 83 60.19 15.25 -21.26
C ALA A 83 61.00 13.91 -21.25
N PRO A 84 60.63 12.86 -22.00
CA PRO A 84 59.41 12.04 -21.97
C PRO A 84 59.71 10.54 -21.70
N ALA A 85 58.73 9.74 -21.24
CA ALA A 85 58.76 8.28 -21.32
C ALA A 85 57.34 7.66 -21.38
N LEU A 86 57.14 6.65 -22.24
CA LEU A 86 55.94 5.82 -22.43
C LEU A 86 56.38 4.33 -22.45
N PRO A 87 55.51 3.31 -22.25
CA PRO A 87 54.16 3.29 -21.69
C PRO A 87 53.90 2.18 -20.63
N SER A 88 52.90 2.34 -19.77
CA SER A 88 52.14 1.20 -19.22
C SER A 88 50.72 1.67 -18.89
N SER A 89 49.76 1.31 -19.73
CA SER A 89 48.35 1.69 -19.60
C SER A 89 47.67 0.86 -18.50
N SER A 90 47.77 1.31 -17.25
CA SER A 90 46.77 0.99 -16.24
C SER A 90 45.63 2.00 -16.37
N VAL A 91 44.44 1.52 -16.74
CA VAL A 91 43.22 2.32 -16.70
C VAL A 91 42.90 2.56 -15.22
N GLN A 92 43.46 3.63 -14.66
CA GLN A 92 43.03 4.11 -13.35
C GLN A 92 41.64 4.73 -13.51
N PRO A 93 40.66 4.38 -12.64
CA PRO A 93 39.40 5.10 -12.61
C PRO A 93 39.67 6.58 -12.32
N PRO A 94 38.90 7.52 -12.90
CA PRO A 94 39.12 8.94 -12.70
C PRO A 94 39.10 9.26 -11.19
N PRO A 95 40.01 10.13 -10.71
CA PRO A 95 40.07 10.45 -9.29
C PRO A 95 38.73 11.05 -8.86
N ALA A 96 38.08 10.40 -7.90
CA ALA A 96 36.90 10.94 -7.24
C ALA A 96 37.25 12.32 -6.68
N SER A 97 36.48 13.34 -7.05
CA SER A 97 36.64 14.71 -6.57
C SER A 97 36.79 14.70 -5.04
N SER A 98 37.85 15.34 -4.53
CA SER A 98 38.20 15.45 -3.11
C SER A 98 37.15 16.16 -2.23
N LYS A 99 36.01 16.55 -2.82
CA LYS A 99 34.86 17.17 -2.14
C LYS A 99 33.64 16.23 -2.00
N ALA A 100 33.70 14.99 -2.49
CA ALA A 100 32.61 14.04 -2.31
C ALA A 100 32.57 13.54 -0.86
N LEU A 101 31.49 13.86 -0.13
CA LEU A 101 31.22 13.29 1.20
C LEU A 101 31.16 11.75 1.09
N SER A 102 32.21 11.06 1.55
CA SER A 102 32.25 9.60 1.57
C SER A 102 31.88 9.08 2.95
N PHE A 103 31.04 8.06 3.02
CA PHE A 103 30.76 7.37 4.27
C PHE A 103 32.03 6.65 4.78
N PRO A 104 32.28 6.66 6.11
CA PRO A 104 33.42 5.95 6.67
C PRO A 104 33.30 4.45 6.41
N ALA A 105 34.43 3.80 6.11
CA ALA A 105 34.48 2.36 6.02
C ALA A 105 34.23 1.73 7.39
N ARG A 106 33.68 0.51 7.38
CA ARG A 106 33.54 -0.28 8.62
C ARG A 106 34.95 -0.53 9.20
N PRO A 107 35.23 -0.13 10.46
CA PRO A 107 36.56 -0.27 11.06
C PRO A 107 36.93 -1.72 11.40
N GLY A 108 35.94 -2.60 11.52
CA GLY A 108 36.13 -4.02 11.83
C GLY A 108 34.82 -4.69 12.25
N TYR A 109 34.92 -5.93 12.73
CA TYR A 109 33.80 -6.68 13.31
C TYR A 109 33.91 -6.69 14.84
N GLY A 110 32.77 -6.64 15.53
CA GLY A 110 32.73 -6.77 16.98
C GLY A 110 33.12 -8.18 17.43
N THR A 111 33.88 -8.29 18.51
CA THR A 111 34.40 -9.56 19.07
C THR A 111 33.86 -9.88 20.47
N VAL A 112 33.21 -8.92 21.13
CA VAL A 112 32.65 -9.05 22.48
C VAL A 112 31.31 -9.80 22.45
N GLY A 113 31.08 -10.64 23.46
CA GLY A 113 29.81 -11.33 23.70
C GLY A 113 29.84 -12.83 23.35
N ARG A 114 28.79 -13.54 23.78
CA ARG A 114 28.64 -14.98 23.48
C ARG A 114 28.12 -15.16 22.05
N LYS A 115 28.83 -15.95 21.24
CA LYS A 115 28.41 -16.30 19.88
C LYS A 115 27.08 -17.08 19.93
N CYS A 116 26.15 -16.75 19.05
CA CYS A 116 24.91 -17.47 18.82
C CYS A 116 24.59 -17.55 17.33
N VAL A 117 23.82 -18.57 16.95
CA VAL A 117 23.35 -18.74 15.57
C VAL A 117 22.01 -18.05 15.45
N VAL A 118 21.85 -17.23 14.42
CA VAL A 118 20.61 -16.52 14.11
C VAL A 118 20.21 -16.79 12.67
N ARG A 119 18.90 -16.69 12.40
CA ARG A 119 18.35 -16.65 11.05
C ARG A 119 17.85 -15.24 10.78
N ALA A 120 18.08 -14.77 9.57
CA ALA A 120 17.51 -13.55 9.05
C ALA A 120 16.52 -13.89 7.94
N ASN A 121 15.48 -13.07 7.80
CA ASN A 121 14.50 -13.14 6.71
C ASN A 121 15.06 -12.57 5.39
N HIS A 122 16.30 -12.97 5.10
CA HIS A 122 17.13 -12.52 4.01
C HIS A 122 17.52 -13.74 3.18
N PHE A 123 17.07 -13.76 1.93
CA PHE A 123 17.28 -14.85 0.99
C PHE A 123 18.34 -14.43 -0.01
N LEU A 124 19.38 -15.24 -0.20
CA LEU A 124 20.44 -14.91 -1.15
C LEU A 124 19.90 -14.95 -2.59
N VAL A 125 20.32 -13.99 -3.40
CA VAL A 125 19.92 -13.86 -4.80
C VAL A 125 21.14 -14.01 -5.68
N GLU A 126 21.09 -14.99 -6.56
CA GLU A 126 22.07 -15.15 -7.63
C GLU A 126 21.56 -14.45 -8.89
N VAL A 127 22.43 -13.64 -9.49
CA VAL A 127 22.10 -12.89 -10.71
C VAL A 127 22.84 -13.53 -11.87
N ALA A 128 22.08 -14.00 -12.86
CA ALA A 128 22.64 -14.55 -14.08
C ALA A 128 23.46 -13.49 -14.83
N ASP A 129 24.57 -13.90 -15.45
CA ASP A 129 25.44 -13.01 -16.22
C ASP A 129 24.83 -12.72 -17.59
N ARG A 130 23.85 -11.82 -17.62
CA ARG A 130 23.17 -11.38 -18.84
C ARG A 130 23.08 -9.87 -18.89
N ASP A 131 23.15 -9.34 -20.10
CA ASP A 131 22.98 -7.91 -20.33
C ASP A 131 21.60 -7.43 -19.90
N LEU A 132 21.57 -6.45 -18.99
CA LEU A 132 20.34 -5.78 -18.56
C LEU A 132 20.21 -4.47 -19.32
N ASN A 133 19.16 -4.34 -20.12
CA ASN A 133 18.95 -3.18 -20.97
C ASN A 133 17.77 -2.36 -20.45
N HIS A 134 17.96 -1.05 -20.32
CA HIS A 134 16.95 -0.08 -19.89
C HIS A 134 16.47 0.73 -21.10
N TYR A 135 15.16 0.82 -21.24
CA TYR A 135 14.49 1.65 -22.21
C TYR A 135 13.54 2.62 -21.50
N ASP A 136 13.47 3.84 -22.02
CA ASP A 136 12.47 4.84 -21.64
C ASP A 136 11.15 4.57 -22.35
N VAL A 137 10.06 4.72 -21.61
CA VAL A 137 8.69 4.54 -22.07
C VAL A 137 7.94 5.86 -21.96
N SER A 138 7.27 6.26 -23.03
CA SER A 138 6.27 7.33 -23.02
C SER A 138 4.93 6.79 -23.51
N ILE A 139 3.85 7.14 -22.81
CA ILE A 139 2.48 6.75 -23.14
C ILE A 139 1.68 8.02 -23.41
N THR A 140 1.01 8.08 -24.55
CA THR A 140 0.16 9.20 -24.97
C THR A 140 -1.26 8.69 -25.21
N PRO A 141 -2.31 9.32 -24.64
CA PRO A 141 -2.27 10.49 -23.72
C PRO A 141 -1.62 10.18 -22.36
N GLU A 142 -1.24 11.22 -21.61
CA GLU A 142 -0.60 11.05 -20.29
C GLU A 142 -1.59 10.45 -19.27
N ILE A 143 -1.12 9.44 -18.53
CA ILE A 143 -1.93 8.69 -17.57
C ILE A 143 -1.26 8.75 -16.20
N SER A 144 -2.00 9.22 -15.20
CA SER A 144 -1.52 9.28 -13.81
C SER A 144 -1.57 7.93 -13.07
N SER A 145 -2.43 7.01 -13.53
CA SER A 145 -2.65 5.72 -12.88
C SER A 145 -1.63 4.66 -13.33
N LYS A 146 -0.69 4.31 -12.44
CA LYS A 146 0.28 3.22 -12.66
C LYS A 146 -0.37 1.89 -13.05
N LYS A 147 -1.55 1.59 -12.50
CA LYS A 147 -2.29 0.35 -12.81
C LYS A 147 -2.68 0.31 -14.29
N VAL A 148 -3.18 1.43 -14.81
CA VAL A 148 -3.57 1.54 -16.22
C VAL A 148 -2.33 1.49 -17.11
N CYS A 149 -1.25 2.18 -16.73
CA CYS A 149 0.02 2.09 -17.48
C CYS A 149 0.54 0.64 -17.58
N ARG A 150 0.40 -0.15 -16.51
CA ARG A 150 0.77 -1.58 -16.54
C ARG A 150 -0.14 -2.41 -17.42
N GLU A 151 -1.46 -2.17 -17.40
CA GLU A 151 -2.40 -2.85 -18.31
C GLU A 151 -2.06 -2.56 -19.78
N ILE A 152 -1.74 -1.30 -20.12
CA ILE A 152 -1.29 -0.91 -21.47
C ILE A 152 -0.04 -1.69 -21.85
N MET A 153 0.96 -1.74 -20.96
CA MET A 153 2.20 -2.45 -21.24
C MET A 153 1.99 -3.97 -21.35
N ASN A 154 1.12 -4.56 -20.53
CA ASN A 154 0.78 -5.98 -20.64
C ASN A 154 0.12 -6.28 -21.99
N GLN A 155 -0.82 -5.45 -22.44
CA GLN A 155 -1.44 -5.59 -23.76
C GLN A 155 -0.42 -5.42 -24.90
N LEU A 156 0.52 -4.48 -24.75
CA LEU A 156 1.62 -4.30 -25.70
C LEU A 156 2.47 -5.57 -25.80
N ILE A 157 2.87 -6.12 -24.65
CA ILE A 157 3.67 -7.35 -24.60
C ILE A 157 2.88 -8.48 -25.26
N GLU A 158 1.62 -8.69 -24.89
CA GLU A 158 0.78 -9.74 -25.47
C GLU A 158 0.67 -9.61 -27.01
N SER A 159 0.50 -8.40 -27.52
CA SER A 159 0.30 -8.14 -28.96
C SER A 159 1.60 -8.18 -29.77
N TYR A 160 2.72 -7.75 -29.20
CA TYR A 160 3.96 -7.46 -29.94
C TYR A 160 5.18 -8.27 -29.47
N ARG A 161 5.05 -9.15 -28.47
CA ARG A 161 6.19 -9.91 -27.92
C ARG A 161 6.94 -10.70 -28.98
N VAL A 162 6.22 -11.51 -29.76
CA VAL A 162 6.82 -12.38 -30.78
C VAL A 162 7.30 -11.56 -31.98
N SER A 163 6.50 -10.61 -32.45
CA SER A 163 6.78 -9.87 -33.68
C SER A 163 7.86 -8.80 -33.54
N HIS A 164 7.93 -8.10 -32.40
CA HIS A 164 8.74 -6.89 -32.26
C HIS A 164 9.65 -6.86 -31.04
N LEU A 165 9.31 -7.56 -29.95
CA LEU A 165 10.14 -7.55 -28.74
C LEU A 165 11.19 -8.66 -28.72
N GLY A 166 11.35 -9.41 -29.83
CA GLY A 166 12.30 -10.52 -29.92
C GLY A 166 12.01 -11.60 -28.87
N GLU A 167 10.73 -11.89 -28.63
CA GLU A 167 10.23 -12.86 -27.66
C GLU A 167 10.55 -12.57 -26.19
N ARG A 168 11.07 -11.38 -25.87
CA ARG A 168 11.48 -11.03 -24.50
C ARG A 168 10.30 -10.69 -23.61
N TRP A 169 10.46 -10.98 -22.33
CA TRP A 169 9.53 -10.60 -21.26
C TRP A 169 10.07 -9.38 -20.51
N PRO A 170 9.66 -8.16 -20.89
CA PRO A 170 10.14 -6.98 -20.22
C PRO A 170 9.50 -6.78 -18.84
N ALA A 171 10.27 -6.19 -17.92
CA ALA A 171 9.77 -5.72 -16.63
C ALA A 171 9.53 -4.20 -16.68
N TYR A 172 8.31 -3.76 -16.35
CA TYR A 172 7.93 -2.36 -16.38
C TYR A 172 7.68 -1.78 -14.99
N ASP A 173 8.26 -0.61 -14.71
CA ASP A 173 8.16 0.04 -13.39
C ASP A 173 6.75 0.62 -13.10
N GLY A 174 5.92 0.75 -14.13
CA GLY A 174 4.60 1.36 -14.07
C GLY A 174 4.60 2.87 -14.38
N ARG A 175 5.71 3.43 -14.86
CA ARG A 175 5.85 4.86 -15.20
C ARG A 175 6.57 5.11 -16.53
N LYS A 176 7.90 5.05 -16.54
CA LYS A 176 8.73 5.54 -17.65
C LYS A 176 9.88 4.60 -17.99
N SER A 177 10.01 3.47 -17.30
CA SER A 177 11.19 2.61 -17.46
C SER A 177 10.79 1.16 -17.63
N ILE A 178 11.29 0.57 -18.70
CA ILE A 178 11.13 -0.86 -19.00
C ILE A 178 12.50 -1.50 -19.15
N TYR A 179 12.63 -2.73 -18.67
CA TYR A 179 13.90 -3.45 -18.61
C TYR A 179 13.80 -4.83 -19.26
N THR A 180 14.84 -5.24 -19.99
CA THR A 180 14.91 -6.56 -20.64
C THR A 180 16.24 -7.26 -20.39
N ALA A 181 16.18 -8.59 -20.31
CA ALA A 181 17.37 -9.44 -20.41
C ALA A 181 17.75 -9.59 -21.89
N GLY A 182 18.82 -8.93 -22.29
CA GLY A 182 19.25 -8.76 -23.68
C GLY A 182 18.57 -7.60 -24.40
N PRO A 183 19.14 -7.11 -25.51
CA PRO A 183 18.63 -5.95 -26.24
C PRO A 183 17.37 -6.32 -27.03
N LEU A 184 16.42 -5.40 -27.11
CA LEU A 184 15.32 -5.40 -28.07
C LEU A 184 15.86 -5.24 -29.51
N PRO A 185 15.16 -5.74 -30.54
CA PRO A 185 15.61 -5.66 -31.95
C PRO A 185 15.43 -4.25 -32.56
N PHE A 186 15.37 -3.20 -31.72
CA PHE A 186 15.28 -1.81 -32.12
C PHE A 186 15.85 -0.91 -31.03
N SER A 187 16.36 0.27 -31.41
CA SER A 187 16.78 1.33 -30.49
C SER A 187 15.65 2.29 -30.13
N SER A 188 14.67 2.46 -31.00
CA SER A 188 13.47 3.27 -30.74
C SER A 188 12.32 2.77 -31.60
N LYS A 189 11.14 2.58 -31.01
CA LYS A 189 9.94 2.19 -31.75
C LYS A 189 8.67 2.68 -31.06
N GLU A 190 7.67 3.00 -31.87
CA GLU A 190 6.34 3.38 -31.42
C GLU A 190 5.34 2.24 -31.69
N PHE A 191 4.41 2.07 -30.76
CA PHE A 191 3.38 1.05 -30.79
C PHE A 191 2.02 1.71 -30.59
N ILE A 192 1.01 1.12 -31.23
CA ILE A 192 -0.38 1.46 -30.99
C ILE A 192 -0.98 0.32 -30.18
N VAL A 193 -1.49 0.66 -28.99
CA VAL A 193 -2.08 -0.28 -28.04
C VAL A 193 -3.53 0.11 -27.84
N LYS A 194 -4.42 -0.86 -28.05
CA LYS A 194 -5.85 -0.66 -27.85
C LYS A 194 -6.28 -1.38 -26.58
N LEU A 195 -6.87 -0.63 -25.65
CA LEU A 195 -7.45 -1.20 -24.43
C LEU A 195 -8.97 -1.10 -24.47
N PHE A 196 -9.59 -2.23 -24.14
CA PHE A 196 -11.01 -2.30 -23.82
C PHE A 196 -11.21 -1.99 -22.35
N ASP A 197 -12.13 -1.08 -22.04
CA ASP A 197 -12.48 -0.79 -20.65
C ASP A 197 -13.33 -1.95 -20.11
N LYS A 198 -12.69 -2.91 -19.44
CA LYS A 198 -13.35 -4.09 -18.84
C LYS A 198 -14.46 -3.70 -17.84
N ASP A 199 -14.39 -2.49 -17.29
CA ASP A 199 -15.35 -2.00 -16.29
C ASP A 199 -16.56 -1.29 -16.92
N ASP A 200 -16.52 -0.90 -18.19
CA ASP A 200 -17.63 -0.21 -18.84
C ASP A 200 -17.65 -0.50 -20.35
N PRO A 201 -18.47 -1.46 -20.83
CA PRO A 201 -18.56 -1.78 -22.26
C PRO A 201 -19.11 -0.62 -23.09
N THR A 202 -19.67 0.43 -22.46
CA THR A 202 -20.10 1.64 -23.16
C THR A 202 -18.94 2.63 -23.39
N ARG A 203 -17.82 2.46 -22.69
CA ARG A 203 -16.59 3.22 -22.97
C ARG A 203 -15.87 2.60 -24.16
N LYS A 204 -15.90 3.35 -25.26
CA LYS A 204 -15.21 3.06 -26.52
C LYS A 204 -13.77 2.58 -26.30
N GLU A 205 -13.35 1.67 -27.18
CA GLU A 205 -11.96 1.27 -27.37
C GLU A 205 -11.04 2.49 -27.29
N ARG A 206 -10.08 2.47 -26.36
CA ARG A 206 -9.12 3.57 -26.19
C ARG A 206 -7.80 3.17 -26.80
N GLU A 207 -7.36 3.99 -27.74
CA GLU A 207 -6.08 3.85 -28.38
C GLU A 207 -5.02 4.66 -27.62
N PHE A 208 -3.89 4.02 -27.34
CA PHE A 208 -2.73 4.60 -26.69
C PHE A 208 -1.51 4.43 -27.58
N LYS A 209 -0.76 5.52 -27.74
CA LYS A 209 0.53 5.50 -28.42
C LYS A 209 1.63 5.30 -27.38
N VAL A 210 2.41 4.24 -27.52
CA VAL A 210 3.51 3.90 -26.62
C VAL A 210 4.83 3.97 -27.37
N ALA A 211 5.74 4.85 -26.98
CA ALA A 211 7.09 4.88 -27.52
C ALA A 211 8.08 4.24 -26.54
N ILE A 212 8.93 3.35 -27.05
CA ILE A 212 10.00 2.68 -26.30
C ILE A 212 11.33 3.06 -26.95
N LYS A 213 12.24 3.67 -26.17
CA LYS A 213 13.55 4.14 -26.65
C LYS A 213 14.68 3.62 -25.74
N PHE A 214 15.74 3.10 -26.32
CA PHE A 214 16.92 2.65 -25.58
C PHE A 214 17.54 3.83 -24.81
N ALA A 215 17.79 3.60 -23.53
CA ALA A 215 18.35 4.61 -22.63
C ALA A 215 19.77 4.23 -22.22
N ALA A 216 19.94 3.05 -21.60
CA ALA A 216 21.22 2.63 -21.04
C ALA A 216 21.30 1.11 -20.88
N LYS A 217 22.51 0.62 -20.61
CA LYS A 217 22.78 -0.76 -20.21
C LYS A 217 23.24 -0.76 -18.75
N ALA A 218 22.58 -1.54 -17.90
CA ALA A 218 22.96 -1.64 -16.49
C ALA A 218 24.23 -2.48 -16.35
N ASP A 219 25.13 -2.03 -15.48
CA ASP A 219 26.43 -2.64 -15.27
C ASP A 219 26.38 -3.67 -14.14
N LEU A 220 26.33 -4.96 -14.52
CA LEU A 220 26.42 -6.08 -13.59
C LEU A 220 27.84 -6.32 -13.09
N HIS A 221 28.86 -5.91 -13.84
CA HIS A 221 30.25 -6.02 -13.40
C HIS A 221 30.49 -5.08 -12.22
N HIS A 222 30.05 -3.83 -12.31
CA HIS A 222 30.07 -2.89 -11.20
C HIS A 222 29.32 -3.45 -9.97
N LEU A 223 28.15 -4.07 -10.15
CA LEU A 223 27.46 -4.75 -9.03
C LEU A 223 28.32 -5.83 -8.38
N LYS A 224 28.99 -6.69 -9.16
CA LYS A 224 29.90 -7.72 -8.65
C LYS A 224 31.08 -7.11 -7.88
N GLN A 225 31.71 -6.05 -8.41
CA GLN A 225 32.81 -5.35 -7.73
C GLN A 225 32.36 -4.71 -6.41
N TYR A 226 31.20 -4.06 -6.41
CA TYR A 226 30.61 -3.46 -5.21
C TYR A 226 30.29 -4.50 -4.13
N LEU A 227 29.67 -5.63 -4.50
CA LEU A 227 29.36 -6.71 -3.57
C LEU A 227 30.62 -7.38 -2.98
N SER A 228 31.71 -7.44 -3.75
CA SER A 228 33.02 -7.94 -3.28
C SER A 228 33.80 -6.92 -2.43
N GLY A 229 33.30 -5.70 -2.25
CA GLY A 229 33.95 -4.63 -1.51
C GLY A 229 35.14 -3.98 -2.22
N ARG A 230 35.37 -4.30 -3.50
CA ARG A 230 36.44 -3.70 -4.33
C ARG A 230 36.10 -2.28 -4.79
N GLN A 231 34.82 -2.02 -4.99
CA GLN A 231 34.29 -0.71 -5.36
C GLN A 231 33.34 -0.19 -4.26
N ARG A 232 33.40 1.11 -3.95
CA ARG A 232 32.68 1.70 -2.80
C ARG A 232 31.39 2.41 -3.21
N ASP A 233 31.33 2.94 -4.42
CA ASP A 233 30.10 3.52 -4.96
C ASP A 233 29.09 2.41 -5.28
N ALA A 234 27.85 2.62 -4.87
CA ALA A 234 26.79 1.63 -5.04
C ALA A 234 26.13 1.80 -6.42
N PRO A 235 26.02 0.74 -7.23
CA PRO A 235 25.33 0.78 -8.53
C PRO A 235 23.81 0.81 -8.32
N GLN A 236 23.29 1.99 -7.95
CA GLN A 236 21.87 2.19 -7.64
C GLN A 236 20.97 1.82 -8.83
N GLU A 237 21.40 2.15 -10.06
CA GLU A 237 20.66 1.84 -11.28
C GLU A 237 20.50 0.32 -11.45
N THR A 238 21.59 -0.45 -11.37
CA THR A 238 21.55 -1.91 -11.49
C THR A 238 20.69 -2.54 -10.39
N ILE A 239 20.80 -2.07 -9.15
CA ILE A 239 19.97 -2.55 -8.03
C ILE A 239 18.49 -2.22 -8.28
N GLN A 240 18.19 -1.03 -8.80
CA GLN A 240 16.83 -0.62 -9.16
C GLN A 240 16.24 -1.49 -10.28
N VAL A 241 17.01 -1.81 -11.32
CA VAL A 241 16.57 -2.73 -12.39
C VAL A 241 16.14 -4.07 -11.79
N LEU A 242 16.99 -4.66 -10.96
CA LEU A 242 16.71 -5.95 -10.32
C LEU A 242 15.51 -5.89 -9.37
N ASP A 243 15.35 -4.80 -8.61
CA ASP A 243 14.18 -4.57 -7.77
C ASP A 243 12.90 -4.46 -8.60
N VAL A 244 12.92 -3.75 -9.74
CA VAL A 244 11.77 -3.65 -10.66
C VAL A 244 11.41 -5.01 -11.24
N VAL A 245 12.40 -5.79 -11.69
CA VAL A 245 12.20 -7.15 -12.23
C VAL A 245 11.51 -8.05 -11.19
N LEU A 246 12.05 -8.12 -9.98
CA LEU A 246 11.48 -8.96 -8.91
C LEU A 246 10.07 -8.49 -8.48
N ARG A 247 9.71 -7.25 -8.77
CA ARG A 247 8.42 -6.66 -8.41
C ARG A 247 7.42 -6.66 -9.56
N ALA A 248 7.80 -7.01 -10.79
CA ALA A 248 6.97 -6.85 -11.98
C ALA A 248 5.67 -7.66 -11.90
N THR A 249 5.79 -8.96 -11.67
CA THR A 249 4.65 -9.88 -11.49
C THR A 249 3.77 -9.53 -10.29
N PRO A 250 4.29 -9.44 -9.04
CA PRO A 250 3.44 -9.13 -7.89
C PRO A 250 2.82 -7.73 -7.94
N SER A 251 3.40 -6.80 -8.71
CA SER A 251 2.79 -5.47 -8.94
C SER A 251 1.58 -5.49 -9.87
N THR A 252 1.40 -6.58 -10.61
CA THR A 252 0.25 -6.82 -11.48
C THR A 252 -0.82 -7.61 -10.72
N ASP A 253 -0.41 -8.64 -9.99
CA ASP A 253 -1.33 -9.58 -9.34
C ASP A 253 -1.91 -9.04 -8.03
N TYR A 254 -1.19 -8.15 -7.34
CA TYR A 254 -1.53 -7.73 -5.99
C TYR A 254 -1.66 -6.21 -5.83
N THR A 255 -2.31 -5.80 -4.74
CA THR A 255 -2.40 -4.39 -4.40
C THR A 255 -1.07 -3.90 -3.82
N VAL A 256 -0.41 -2.99 -4.53
CA VAL A 256 0.90 -2.45 -4.14
C VAL A 256 0.74 -1.28 -3.17
N VAL A 257 1.39 -1.37 -2.01
CA VAL A 257 1.54 -0.24 -1.07
C VAL A 257 3.00 -0.09 -0.67
N GLY A 258 3.65 0.94 -1.20
CA GLY A 258 5.08 1.14 -1.00
C GLY A 258 5.87 -0.04 -1.57
N ARG A 259 6.61 -0.74 -0.71
CA ARG A 259 7.38 -1.94 -1.07
C ARG A 259 6.64 -3.26 -0.75
N SER A 260 5.41 -3.19 -0.28
CA SER A 260 4.62 -4.35 0.11
C SER A 260 3.48 -4.64 -0.87
N PHE A 261 3.06 -5.90 -0.90
CA PHE A 261 2.01 -6.44 -1.74
C PHE A 261 0.92 -7.07 -0.87
N PHE A 262 -0.34 -6.76 -1.17
CA PHE A 262 -1.49 -7.18 -0.37
C PHE A 262 -2.58 -7.78 -1.23
N ALA A 263 -3.12 -8.91 -0.78
CA ALA A 263 -4.28 -9.53 -1.38
C ALA A 263 -4.95 -10.46 -0.35
N PRO A 264 -6.28 -10.68 -0.41
CA PRO A 264 -6.98 -11.57 0.52
C PRO A 264 -6.39 -12.98 0.57
N GLN A 265 -5.89 -13.49 -0.54
CA GLN A 265 -5.28 -14.82 -0.67
C GLN A 265 -3.87 -14.92 -0.04
N LEU A 266 -3.17 -13.80 0.21
CA LEU A 266 -1.78 -13.79 0.74
C LEU A 266 -1.72 -13.86 2.27
N GLY A 267 -2.60 -14.65 2.90
CA GLY A 267 -2.64 -14.83 4.36
C GLY A 267 -3.95 -14.39 5.03
N GLY A 268 -5.00 -14.15 4.24
CA GLY A 268 -6.34 -13.88 4.72
C GLY A 268 -6.61 -12.40 5.01
N THR A 269 -7.85 -12.15 5.41
CA THR A 269 -8.34 -10.87 5.90
C THR A 269 -8.79 -11.00 7.35
N GLY A 270 -9.00 -9.86 8.01
CA GLY A 270 -9.69 -9.83 9.28
C GLY A 270 -10.30 -8.46 9.56
N GLU A 271 -11.30 -8.42 10.42
CA GLU A 271 -12.06 -7.21 10.67
C GLU A 271 -11.27 -6.20 11.52
N LEU A 272 -11.41 -4.92 11.17
CA LEU A 272 -10.93 -3.80 11.98
C LEU A 272 -12.08 -3.00 12.62
N GLY A 273 -13.32 -3.23 12.18
CA GLY A 273 -14.50 -2.45 12.57
C GLY A 273 -14.74 -1.24 11.65
N ASP A 274 -15.87 -0.57 11.81
CA ASP A 274 -16.27 0.63 11.04
C ASP A 274 -16.28 0.41 9.51
N GLY A 275 -16.59 -0.82 9.07
CA GLY A 275 -16.54 -1.20 7.65
C GLY A 275 -15.13 -1.30 7.06
N LEU A 276 -14.13 -1.45 7.93
CA LEU A 276 -12.73 -1.69 7.56
C LEU A 276 -12.32 -3.11 7.89
N GLN A 277 -11.40 -3.62 7.08
CA GLN A 277 -10.70 -4.89 7.27
C GLN A 277 -9.21 -4.69 7.05
N TYR A 278 -8.37 -5.55 7.62
CA TYR A 278 -6.97 -5.65 7.23
C TYR A 278 -6.78 -6.75 6.19
N TRP A 279 -5.86 -6.53 5.27
CA TRP A 279 -5.34 -7.57 4.39
C TRP A 279 -3.91 -7.88 4.79
N LYS A 280 -3.58 -9.17 4.87
CA LYS A 280 -2.18 -9.60 4.97
C LYS A 280 -1.51 -9.57 3.60
N GLY A 281 -0.19 -9.64 3.66
CA GLY A 281 0.67 -9.52 2.51
C GLY A 281 2.12 -9.64 2.92
N PHE A 282 3.02 -9.24 2.02
CA PHE A 282 4.44 -9.30 2.28
C PHE A 282 5.15 -8.03 1.83
N TYR A 283 6.18 -7.65 2.58
CA TYR A 283 7.19 -6.69 2.21
C TYR A 283 8.26 -7.37 1.37
N GLN A 284 8.77 -6.66 0.36
CA GLN A 284 9.86 -7.13 -0.47
C GLN A 284 10.84 -5.99 -0.72
N SER A 285 12.14 -6.23 -0.46
CA SER A 285 13.19 -5.34 -0.92
C SER A 285 14.47 -6.08 -1.24
N LEU A 286 15.09 -5.76 -2.37
CA LEU A 286 16.43 -6.22 -2.71
C LEU A 286 17.48 -5.36 -1.99
N ARG A 287 18.48 -6.01 -1.37
CA ARG A 287 19.49 -5.36 -0.53
C ARG A 287 20.88 -5.92 -0.84
N PRO A 288 21.89 -5.08 -1.14
CA PRO A 288 23.27 -5.52 -1.13
C PRO A 288 23.72 -5.79 0.31
N THR A 289 24.38 -6.92 0.53
CA THR A 289 24.95 -7.33 1.82
C THR A 289 26.36 -7.87 1.61
N GLN A 290 27.11 -8.07 2.70
CA GLN A 290 28.43 -8.68 2.63
C GLN A 290 28.40 -10.14 2.12
N MET A 291 27.28 -10.84 2.28
CA MET A 291 27.10 -12.19 1.74
C MET A 291 26.68 -12.19 0.26
N GLY A 292 26.58 -11.01 -0.36
CA GLY A 292 26.05 -10.83 -1.70
C GLY A 292 24.70 -10.13 -1.71
N LEU A 293 24.00 -10.26 -2.83
CA LEU A 293 22.69 -9.66 -3.02
C LEU A 293 21.64 -10.48 -2.26
N SER A 294 20.74 -9.81 -1.54
CA SER A 294 19.76 -10.47 -0.69
C SER A 294 18.37 -9.89 -0.86
N LEU A 295 17.38 -10.76 -1.05
CA LEU A 295 15.97 -10.44 -1.01
C LEU A 295 15.47 -10.49 0.43
N ASN A 296 15.08 -9.35 0.97
CA ASN A 296 14.43 -9.25 2.27
C ASN A 296 12.91 -9.39 2.09
N ILE A 297 12.34 -10.43 2.71
CA ILE A 297 10.90 -10.71 2.71
C ILE A 297 10.39 -10.69 4.16
N ASP A 298 9.29 -10.00 4.41
CA ASP A 298 8.65 -9.98 5.73
C ASP A 298 7.12 -9.94 5.60
N ILE A 299 6.40 -10.46 6.59
CA ILE A 299 4.94 -10.37 6.64
C ILE A 299 4.53 -8.93 6.93
N SER A 300 3.50 -8.46 6.23
CA SER A 300 2.91 -7.14 6.42
C SER A 300 1.39 -7.24 6.49
N ALA A 301 0.74 -6.28 7.15
CA ALA A 301 -0.70 -6.10 7.09
C ALA A 301 -1.04 -4.61 6.91
N ARG A 302 -2.09 -4.32 6.15
CA ARG A 302 -2.59 -2.96 5.93
C ARG A 302 -4.11 -2.92 5.93
N ALA A 303 -4.67 -1.76 6.27
CA ALA A 303 -6.11 -1.54 6.31
C ALA A 303 -6.68 -1.23 4.92
N PHE A 304 -7.83 -1.83 4.63
CA PHE A 304 -8.60 -1.72 3.40
C PHE A 304 -10.08 -1.53 3.75
N TYR A 305 -10.84 -0.92 2.85
CA TYR A 305 -12.28 -0.92 2.96
C TYR A 305 -12.84 -2.31 2.71
N GLU A 306 -13.84 -2.70 3.49
CA GLU A 306 -14.58 -3.93 3.29
C GLU A 306 -15.49 -3.80 2.04
N PRO A 307 -15.56 -4.82 1.16
CA PRO A 307 -16.38 -4.75 -0.06
C PRO A 307 -17.87 -5.05 0.23
N ILE A 308 -18.48 -4.22 1.07
CA ILE A 308 -19.89 -4.32 1.50
C ILE A 308 -20.77 -3.24 0.86
N LEU A 309 -22.09 -3.35 1.00
CA LEU A 309 -23.00 -2.26 0.62
C LEU A 309 -22.68 -1.00 1.43
N VAL A 310 -22.90 0.16 0.82
CA VAL A 310 -22.66 1.44 1.49
C VAL A 310 -23.65 1.64 2.65
N SER A 311 -24.88 1.11 2.54
CA SER A 311 -25.81 1.02 3.67
C SER A 311 -25.19 0.25 4.84
N ASP A 312 -24.63 -0.94 4.58
CA ASP A 312 -24.03 -1.78 5.62
C ASP A 312 -22.79 -1.14 6.22
N PHE A 313 -22.00 -0.45 5.40
CA PHE A 313 -20.88 0.37 5.87
C PHE A 313 -21.36 1.43 6.86
N VAL A 314 -22.43 2.17 6.54
CA VAL A 314 -23.00 3.19 7.43
C VAL A 314 -23.56 2.56 8.72
N ALA A 315 -24.24 1.42 8.62
CA ALA A 315 -24.71 0.68 9.78
C ALA A 315 -23.55 0.26 10.69
N LYS A 316 -22.49 -0.37 10.14
CA LYS A 316 -21.29 -0.75 10.90
C LYS A 316 -20.57 0.47 11.50
N TYR A 317 -20.48 1.57 10.76
CA TYR A 317 -19.83 2.81 11.20
C TYR A 317 -20.52 3.47 12.41
N PHE A 318 -21.82 3.22 12.59
CA PHE A 318 -22.60 3.66 13.75
C PHE A 318 -23.06 2.50 14.65
N TYR A 319 -22.31 1.39 14.68
CA TYR A 319 -22.54 0.27 15.59
C TYR A 319 -23.93 -0.38 15.50
N GLY A 320 -24.42 -0.64 14.28
CA GLY A 320 -25.70 -1.32 14.04
C GLY A 320 -26.91 -0.39 14.06
N ARG A 321 -26.73 0.88 13.68
CA ARG A 321 -27.80 1.88 13.62
C ARG A 321 -28.95 1.44 12.70
N ASP A 322 -30.18 1.70 13.13
CA ASP A 322 -31.38 1.61 12.30
C ASP A 322 -31.31 2.63 11.14
N LEU A 323 -31.24 2.10 9.92
CA LEU A 323 -31.10 2.87 8.68
C LEU A 323 -32.43 3.36 8.12
N THR A 324 -33.57 2.94 8.70
CA THR A 324 -34.89 3.44 8.29
C THR A 324 -35.14 4.87 8.74
N ARG A 325 -34.32 5.41 9.66
CA ARG A 325 -34.47 6.76 10.22
C ARG A 325 -33.48 7.76 9.61
N HIS A 326 -33.89 9.03 9.55
CA HIS A 326 -33.03 10.13 9.13
C HIS A 326 -31.70 10.19 9.90
N LEU A 327 -30.63 10.56 9.19
CA LEU A 327 -29.35 10.91 9.81
C LEU A 327 -29.43 12.33 10.39
N SER A 328 -28.91 12.52 11.60
CA SER A 328 -28.66 13.88 12.11
C SER A 328 -27.65 14.60 11.21
N ASP A 329 -27.65 15.93 11.18
CA ASP A 329 -26.67 16.67 10.38
C ASP A 329 -25.22 16.37 10.79
N GLN A 330 -24.99 16.16 12.09
CA GLN A 330 -23.67 15.78 12.59
C GLN A 330 -23.23 14.42 12.04
N ASP A 331 -24.12 13.42 12.03
CA ASP A 331 -23.82 12.09 11.52
C ASP A 331 -23.69 12.07 10.00
N ARG A 332 -24.54 12.84 9.30
CA ARG A 332 -24.42 13.05 7.85
C ARG A 332 -23.04 13.61 7.48
N ILE A 333 -22.54 14.61 8.21
CA ILE A 333 -21.19 15.17 7.98
C ILE A 333 -20.10 14.10 8.24
N LYS A 334 -20.24 13.26 9.26
CA LYS A 334 -19.32 12.14 9.52
C LYS A 334 -19.32 11.13 8.35
N VAL A 335 -20.49 10.72 7.88
CA VAL A 335 -20.64 9.81 6.73
C VAL A 335 -20.03 10.41 5.47
N LYS A 336 -20.32 11.69 5.19
CA LYS A 336 -19.73 12.42 4.06
C LYS A 336 -18.20 12.36 4.11
N ARG A 337 -17.61 12.63 5.28
CA ARG A 337 -16.15 12.59 5.47
C ARG A 337 -15.61 11.17 5.35
N ALA A 338 -16.33 10.16 5.83
CA ALA A 338 -15.92 8.76 5.75
C ALA A 338 -15.89 8.27 4.28
N LEU A 339 -16.96 8.52 3.53
CA LEU A 339 -17.18 7.99 2.17
C LEU A 339 -16.52 8.78 1.04
N LYS A 340 -16.23 10.08 1.24
CA LYS A 340 -15.65 10.92 0.19
C LYS A 340 -14.35 10.32 -0.38
N GLY A 341 -14.31 10.16 -1.71
CA GLY A 341 -13.16 9.66 -2.46
C GLY A 341 -13.13 8.13 -2.64
N ILE A 342 -14.01 7.38 -1.97
CA ILE A 342 -14.16 5.93 -2.15
C ILE A 342 -14.84 5.65 -3.50
N ARG A 343 -14.44 4.57 -4.17
CA ARG A 343 -15.12 4.06 -5.36
C ARG A 343 -16.16 3.00 -4.98
N VAL A 344 -17.32 3.07 -5.61
CA VAL A 344 -18.42 2.12 -5.45
C VAL A 344 -18.83 1.58 -6.81
N GLU A 345 -19.40 0.40 -6.83
CA GLU A 345 -20.02 -0.22 -7.99
C GLU A 345 -21.52 -0.42 -7.75
N LEU A 346 -22.31 -0.31 -8.82
CA LEU A 346 -23.75 -0.53 -8.76
C LEU A 346 -24.05 -2.03 -8.74
N THR A 347 -24.97 -2.46 -7.89
CA THR A 347 -25.34 -3.88 -7.73
C THR A 347 -26.52 -4.32 -8.61
N HIS A 348 -27.24 -3.38 -9.22
CA HIS A 348 -28.48 -3.64 -9.96
C HIS A 348 -28.30 -3.69 -11.49
N THR A 349 -27.09 -3.46 -11.99
CA THR A 349 -26.80 -3.44 -13.42
C THR A 349 -25.97 -4.66 -13.81
N GLU A 350 -26.29 -5.27 -14.96
CA GLU A 350 -25.49 -6.41 -15.50
C GLU A 350 -24.03 -5.99 -15.80
N HIS A 351 -23.81 -4.72 -16.12
CA HIS A 351 -22.48 -4.14 -16.28
C HIS A 351 -22.02 -3.44 -15.01
N VAL A 352 -20.78 -3.68 -14.59
CA VAL A 352 -20.21 -3.17 -13.33
C VAL A 352 -19.82 -1.69 -13.46
N LYS A 353 -20.81 -0.80 -13.40
CA LYS A 353 -20.56 0.65 -13.42
C LYS A 353 -19.95 1.11 -12.10
N ARG A 354 -18.76 1.72 -12.17
CA ARG A 354 -18.01 2.25 -11.02
C ARG A 354 -18.06 3.78 -10.93
N TYR A 355 -18.34 4.30 -9.74
CA TYR A 355 -18.37 5.73 -9.45
C TYR A 355 -17.44 6.08 -8.29
N LYS A 356 -16.77 7.23 -8.38
CA LYS A 356 -16.03 7.82 -7.26
C LYS A 356 -16.95 8.78 -6.51
N ILE A 357 -17.14 8.55 -5.22
CA ILE A 357 -17.99 9.39 -4.36
C ILE A 357 -17.33 10.76 -4.19
N THR A 358 -18.04 11.81 -4.60
CA THR A 358 -17.62 13.22 -4.40
C THR A 358 -18.25 13.81 -3.14
N GLY A 359 -19.43 13.35 -2.76
CA GLY A 359 -20.18 13.80 -1.59
C GLY A 359 -21.39 12.92 -1.28
N ILE A 360 -22.26 13.43 -0.44
CA ILE A 360 -23.60 12.88 -0.17
C ILE A 360 -24.59 14.05 -0.16
N SER A 361 -25.84 13.78 -0.49
CA SER A 361 -26.88 14.80 -0.51
C SER A 361 -27.14 15.41 0.87
N ILE A 362 -27.74 16.60 0.88
CA ILE A 362 -28.26 17.23 2.09
C ILE A 362 -29.64 16.64 2.40
N GLU A 363 -30.51 16.64 1.40
CA GLU A 363 -31.85 16.06 1.48
C GLU A 363 -31.83 14.52 1.42
N PRO A 364 -32.83 13.84 2.02
CA PRO A 364 -33.00 12.40 1.91
C PRO A 364 -33.31 11.97 0.47
N THR A 365 -32.97 10.72 0.13
CA THR A 365 -33.20 10.16 -1.21
C THR A 365 -34.66 10.25 -1.65
N SER A 366 -35.60 10.16 -0.71
CA SER A 366 -37.05 10.32 -0.94
C SER A 366 -37.47 11.69 -1.47
N GLN A 367 -36.70 12.75 -1.19
CA GLN A 367 -37.01 14.13 -1.59
C GLN A 367 -36.17 14.62 -2.77
N LEU A 368 -35.10 13.89 -3.12
CA LEU A 368 -34.22 14.27 -4.21
C LEU A 368 -34.90 14.13 -5.57
N THR A 369 -34.76 15.17 -6.39
CA THR A 369 -35.17 15.19 -7.78
C THR A 369 -33.99 15.48 -8.69
N PHE A 370 -34.01 14.92 -9.90
CA PHE A 370 -33.01 15.17 -10.93
C PHE A 370 -33.68 15.18 -12.32
N LEU A 371 -32.96 15.69 -13.31
CA LEU A 371 -33.36 15.62 -14.71
C LEU A 371 -32.86 14.29 -15.28
N ASP A 372 -33.78 13.46 -15.76
CA ASP A 372 -33.43 12.20 -16.41
C ASP A 372 -32.89 12.42 -17.84
N ASP A 373 -32.56 11.32 -18.53
CA ASP A 373 -32.02 11.38 -19.90
C ASP A 373 -33.01 11.94 -20.93
N THR A 374 -34.30 12.02 -20.59
CA THR A 374 -35.36 12.62 -21.43
C THR A 374 -35.57 14.11 -21.11
N GLY A 375 -34.87 14.64 -20.12
CA GLY A 375 -35.07 16.00 -19.61
C GLY A 375 -36.26 16.15 -18.67
N ALA A 376 -36.94 15.04 -18.31
CA ALA A 376 -38.05 15.07 -17.37
C ALA A 376 -37.53 15.12 -15.93
N ARG A 377 -38.18 15.93 -15.09
CA ARG A 377 -37.86 16.01 -13.66
C ARG A 377 -38.51 14.82 -12.94
N LYS A 378 -37.69 13.91 -12.41
CA LYS A 378 -38.15 12.74 -11.64
C LYS A 378 -37.51 12.71 -10.26
N SER A 379 -38.21 12.13 -9.29
CA SER A 379 -37.58 11.80 -8.00
C SER A 379 -36.67 10.59 -8.15
N VAL A 380 -35.63 10.52 -7.31
CA VAL A 380 -34.70 9.37 -7.32
C VAL A 380 -35.46 8.07 -7.04
N VAL A 381 -36.35 8.06 -6.05
CA VAL A 381 -37.18 6.89 -5.71
C VAL A 381 -38.06 6.46 -6.90
N GLN A 382 -38.74 7.41 -7.53
CA GLN A 382 -39.62 7.12 -8.68
C GLN A 382 -38.81 6.56 -9.86
N TYR A 383 -37.66 7.16 -10.16
CA TYR A 383 -36.79 6.68 -11.24
C TYR A 383 -36.34 5.23 -11.02
N PHE A 384 -35.89 4.89 -9.81
CA PHE A 384 -35.45 3.51 -9.51
C PHE A 384 -36.60 2.50 -9.53
N ARG A 385 -37.81 2.91 -9.11
CA ARG A 385 -39.02 2.08 -9.18
C ARG A 385 -39.50 1.86 -10.61
N GLU A 386 -39.53 2.90 -11.44
CA GLU A 386 -40.01 2.81 -12.82
C GLU A 386 -38.99 2.13 -13.76
N ARG A 387 -37.71 2.51 -13.67
CA ARG A 387 -36.69 2.10 -14.63
C ARG A 387 -36.08 0.73 -14.31
N TYR A 388 -35.91 0.43 -13.03
CA TYR A 388 -35.22 -0.77 -12.55
C TYR A 388 -36.11 -1.68 -11.70
N HIS A 389 -37.37 -1.31 -11.45
CA HIS A 389 -38.29 -2.07 -10.60
C HIS A 389 -37.78 -2.28 -9.16
N ILE A 390 -37.02 -1.31 -8.65
CA ILE A 390 -36.44 -1.35 -7.30
C ILE A 390 -37.25 -0.46 -6.36
N ASN A 391 -37.78 -1.05 -5.29
CA ASN A 391 -38.37 -0.32 -4.18
C ASN A 391 -37.29 -0.07 -3.12
N LEU A 392 -36.91 1.19 -2.95
CA LEU A 392 -35.87 1.60 -2.00
C LEU A 392 -36.38 1.46 -0.56
N THR A 393 -35.65 0.72 0.27
CA THR A 393 -35.99 0.49 1.70
C THR A 393 -35.47 1.64 2.55
N PHE A 394 -34.28 2.17 2.22
CA PHE A 394 -33.61 3.21 3.02
C PHE A 394 -33.73 4.59 2.37
N ALA A 395 -34.91 4.92 1.84
CA ALA A 395 -35.16 6.19 1.14
C ALA A 395 -34.98 7.45 2.02
N LEU A 396 -35.03 7.32 3.35
CA LEU A 396 -34.77 8.43 4.28
C LEU A 396 -33.27 8.71 4.51
N LEU A 397 -32.38 7.84 4.02
CA LEU A 397 -30.96 8.12 3.97
C LEU A 397 -30.61 9.09 2.83
N PRO A 398 -29.53 9.88 2.96
CA PRO A 398 -28.97 10.66 1.86
C PRO A 398 -28.55 9.76 0.68
N ALA A 399 -28.58 10.30 -0.53
CA ALA A 399 -27.98 9.65 -1.68
C ALA A 399 -26.47 9.98 -1.74
N LEU A 400 -25.68 9.06 -2.28
CA LEU A 400 -24.30 9.33 -2.66
C LEU A 400 -24.28 10.24 -3.88
N GLN A 401 -23.37 11.20 -3.89
CA GLN A 401 -23.13 12.07 -5.04
C GLN A 401 -21.89 11.62 -5.79
N ALA A 402 -22.04 11.54 -7.11
CA ALA A 402 -20.99 11.33 -8.09
C ALA A 402 -21.21 12.28 -9.29
N GLY A 403 -20.35 12.21 -10.30
CA GLY A 403 -20.42 13.09 -11.47
C GLY A 403 -19.77 14.45 -11.23
N SER A 404 -20.15 15.44 -12.03
CA SER A 404 -19.69 16.84 -11.93
C SER A 404 -20.78 17.71 -11.32
N ASP A 405 -20.42 18.91 -10.87
CA ASP A 405 -21.39 19.87 -10.33
C ASP A 405 -22.45 20.28 -11.38
N ALA A 406 -22.09 20.26 -12.67
CA ALA A 406 -22.99 20.53 -13.79
C ALA A 406 -23.94 19.37 -14.13
N LYS A 407 -23.51 18.12 -13.89
CA LYS A 407 -24.34 16.91 -14.11
C LYS A 407 -24.19 15.98 -12.90
N PRO A 408 -24.88 16.27 -11.78
CA PRO A 408 -24.79 15.47 -10.58
C PRO A 408 -25.46 14.12 -10.79
N ILE A 409 -24.87 13.08 -10.20
CA ILE A 409 -25.40 11.72 -10.19
C ILE A 409 -25.73 11.36 -8.74
N TYR A 410 -26.99 10.99 -8.50
CA TYR A 410 -27.47 10.58 -7.18
C TYR A 410 -27.66 9.07 -7.12
N LEU A 411 -26.96 8.41 -6.20
CA LEU A 411 -26.98 6.96 -6.06
C LEU A 411 -27.46 6.58 -4.65
N PRO A 412 -28.59 5.88 -4.50
CA PRO A 412 -29.03 5.33 -3.21
C PRO A 412 -27.95 4.45 -2.57
N MET A 413 -27.77 4.57 -1.25
CA MET A 413 -26.72 3.82 -0.54
C MET A 413 -26.91 2.30 -0.56
N GLU A 414 -28.16 1.83 -0.65
CA GLU A 414 -28.52 0.41 -0.59
C GLU A 414 -28.25 -0.36 -1.90
N ILE A 415 -27.91 0.34 -2.98
CA ILE A 415 -27.60 -0.25 -4.29
C ILE A 415 -26.14 -0.04 -4.71
N CYS A 416 -25.33 0.52 -3.80
CA CYS A 416 -23.92 0.81 -4.03
C CYS A 416 -23.07 -0.11 -3.18
N LYS A 417 -22.16 -0.87 -3.79
CA LYS A 417 -21.18 -1.71 -3.10
C LYS A 417 -19.81 -1.06 -3.15
N ILE A 418 -19.08 -1.05 -2.04
CA ILE A 418 -17.70 -0.55 -2.01
C ILE A 418 -16.80 -1.49 -2.84
N VAL A 419 -16.03 -0.91 -3.78
CA VAL A 419 -15.09 -1.69 -4.59
C VAL A 419 -13.97 -2.24 -3.70
N GLY A 420 -13.67 -3.53 -3.83
CA GLY A 420 -12.60 -4.19 -3.10
C GLY A 420 -11.19 -3.68 -3.44
N GLY A 421 -10.22 -3.92 -2.55
CA GLY A 421 -8.81 -3.54 -2.76
C GLY A 421 -8.51 -2.05 -2.59
N GLN A 422 -9.46 -1.27 -2.08
CA GLN A 422 -9.24 0.15 -1.79
C GLN A 422 -8.59 0.33 -0.43
N ARG A 423 -7.36 0.83 -0.42
CA ARG A 423 -6.59 1.08 0.81
C ARG A 423 -7.23 2.17 1.67
N TYR A 424 -7.39 1.91 2.95
CA TYR A 424 -7.71 2.94 3.94
C TYR A 424 -6.45 3.73 4.28
N SER A 425 -6.43 5.03 3.95
CA SER A 425 -5.23 5.89 4.10
C SER A 425 -5.34 6.90 5.24
N LYS A 426 -6.48 6.96 5.93
CA LYS A 426 -6.69 7.87 7.08
C LYS A 426 -6.14 7.23 8.35
N LYS A 427 -5.99 8.01 9.42
CA LYS A 427 -5.57 7.49 10.74
C LYS A 427 -6.60 6.48 11.25
N LEU A 428 -6.10 5.33 11.72
CA LEU A 428 -6.89 4.31 12.40
C LEU A 428 -7.15 4.74 13.85
N ASN A 429 -8.31 4.38 14.40
CA ASN A 429 -8.57 4.56 15.82
C ASN A 429 -7.81 3.52 16.67
N GLU A 430 -7.79 3.68 17.99
CA GLU A 430 -7.01 2.81 18.90
C GLU A 430 -7.43 1.34 18.85
N LYS A 431 -8.74 1.07 18.71
CA LYS A 431 -9.26 -0.30 18.57
C LYS A 431 -8.76 -0.95 17.27
N GLN A 432 -8.83 -0.21 16.16
CA GLN A 432 -8.34 -0.64 14.86
C GLN A 432 -6.83 -0.86 14.85
N VAL A 433 -6.05 0.04 15.47
CA VAL A 433 -4.59 -0.13 15.62
C VAL A 433 -4.28 -1.38 16.43
N THR A 434 -4.97 -1.61 17.55
CA THR A 434 -4.79 -2.79 18.39
C THR A 434 -5.11 -4.08 17.63
N ALA A 435 -6.23 -4.10 16.88
CA ALA A 435 -6.60 -5.24 16.06
C ALA A 435 -5.56 -5.53 14.95
N LEU A 436 -5.08 -4.49 14.27
CA LEU A 436 -4.03 -4.63 13.24
C LEU A 436 -2.72 -5.12 13.85
N LEU A 437 -2.31 -4.60 15.02
CA LEU A 437 -1.12 -5.05 15.74
C LEU A 437 -1.26 -6.52 16.11
N ARG A 438 -2.38 -6.94 16.71
CA ARG A 438 -2.64 -8.36 17.03
C ARG A 438 -2.55 -9.26 15.80
N ALA A 439 -2.99 -8.79 14.63
CA ALA A 439 -2.88 -9.55 13.38
C ALA A 439 -1.45 -9.74 12.88
N THR A 440 -0.52 -8.85 13.25
CA THR A 440 0.89 -8.87 12.82
C THR A 440 1.88 -9.35 13.89
N CYS A 441 1.51 -9.24 15.16
CA CYS A 441 2.34 -9.61 16.31
C CYS A 441 2.33 -11.11 16.50
N GLN A 442 3.20 -11.80 15.76
CA GLN A 442 3.42 -13.24 15.86
C GLN A 442 4.71 -13.52 16.65
N ARG A 443 4.77 -14.68 17.32
CA ARG A 443 6.03 -15.15 17.91
C ARG A 443 7.06 -15.39 16.80
N PRO A 444 8.38 -15.24 17.07
CA PRO A 444 9.41 -15.38 16.03
C PRO A 444 9.32 -16.68 15.23
N ALA A 445 9.04 -17.82 15.89
CA ALA A 445 8.90 -19.11 15.21
C ALA A 445 7.70 -19.14 14.23
N ASP A 446 6.54 -18.62 14.65
CA ASP A 446 5.34 -18.55 13.81
C ASP A 446 5.53 -17.57 12.64
N ARG A 447 6.25 -16.47 12.88
CA ARG A 447 6.59 -15.48 11.86
C ARG A 447 7.57 -16.05 10.85
N GLU A 448 8.61 -16.76 11.29
CA GLU A 448 9.54 -17.47 10.40
C GLU A 448 8.78 -18.48 9.53
N GLY A 449 7.87 -19.27 10.14
CA GLY A 449 7.02 -20.20 9.39
C GLY A 449 6.11 -19.50 8.37
N SER A 450 5.62 -18.31 8.68
CA SER A 450 4.83 -17.51 7.75
C SER A 450 5.67 -16.93 6.61
N ILE A 451 6.87 -16.44 6.90
CA ILE A 451 7.81 -15.92 5.89
C ILE A 451 8.23 -17.02 4.91
N LYS A 452 8.42 -18.25 5.37
CA LYS A 452 8.79 -19.39 4.49
C LYS A 452 7.68 -19.85 3.54
N ARG A 453 6.41 -19.54 3.85
CA ARG A 453 5.26 -19.88 2.99
C ARG A 453 5.02 -18.85 1.90
N VAL A 454 5.45 -17.62 2.12
CA VAL A 454 5.51 -16.56 1.12
C VAL A 454 6.67 -16.85 0.19
#